data_AF-A0A4Y2QYK4-F1
#
_entry.id   AF-A0A4Y2QYK4-F1
#
_cell.length_a   1.000
_cell.length_b   1.000
_cell.length_c   1.000
_cell.angle_alpha   90.00
_cell.angle_beta   90.00
_cell.angle_gamma   90.00
#
_symmetry.space_group_name_H-M   'P 1'
#
loop_
_entity.id
_entity.type
_entity.pdbx_description
1 polymer ?
#
loop_
_entity_poly.entity_id
_entity_poly.type
_entity_poly.pdbx_seq_one_letter_code
_entity_poly.pdbx_strand_id
1 'polypeptide(L)'
;MAELLTGHGRVPAHLFRFGIGNDDRCACVAVGDAKHYIVSSPLTMNLRARLRFNPLDLSTIMRDCNLPVLSEIGRRVRSFLPHLQRH
;
A
#
# COMPACT_ATOMS: atom_id res chain seq x y z
N MET A 1 -5.72 7.15 4.64
CA MET A 1 -6.70 6.42 3.81
C MET A 1 -6.52 6.76 2.33
N ALA A 2 -6.46 8.05 1.97
CA ALA A 2 -6.23 8.50 0.58
C ALA A 2 -4.90 8.03 -0.06
N GLU A 3 -3.88 7.74 0.75
CA GLU A 3 -2.52 7.46 0.26
C GLU A 3 -2.42 6.23 -0.65
N LEU A 4 -3.17 5.18 -0.32
CA LEU A 4 -3.24 3.95 -1.11
C LEU A 4 -4.19 4.06 -2.31
N LEU A 5 -5.14 5.01 -2.25
CA LEU A 5 -6.15 5.20 -3.29
C LEU A 5 -5.67 6.14 -4.40
N THR A 6 -4.84 7.12 -4.05
CA THR A 6 -4.33 8.14 -4.98
C THR A 6 -2.89 7.86 -5.44
N GLY A 7 -2.21 6.85 -4.86
CA GLY A 7 -0.77 6.66 -5.04
C GLY A 7 0.07 7.85 -4.53
N HIS A 8 -0.55 8.71 -3.72
CA HIS A 8 -0.04 9.97 -3.22
C HIS A 8 -0.04 9.93 -1.70
N GLY A 9 1.13 9.74 -1.08
CA GLY A 9 1.26 9.66 0.38
C GLY A 9 2.46 8.84 0.84
N ARG A 10 2.46 8.40 2.10
CA ARG A 10 3.54 7.61 2.70
C ARG A 10 3.51 6.16 2.21
N VAL A 11 3.93 5.98 0.97
CA VAL A 11 4.24 4.69 0.33
C VAL A 11 5.67 4.77 -0.21
N PRO A 12 6.49 3.71 -0.06
CA PRO A 12 7.91 3.73 -0.44
C PRO A 12 8.15 4.29 -1.85
N ALA A 13 7.42 3.80 -2.85
CA ALA A 13 7.56 4.26 -4.24
C ALA A 13 7.26 5.76 -4.43
N HIS A 14 6.31 6.30 -3.66
CA HIS A 14 6.01 7.73 -3.70
C HIS A 14 7.09 8.54 -3.00
N LEU A 15 7.53 8.11 -1.81
CA LEU A 15 8.57 8.81 -1.06
C LEU A 15 9.90 8.82 -1.82
N PHE A 16 10.28 7.71 -2.45
CA PHE A 16 11.47 7.64 -3.31
C PHE A 16 11.36 8.58 -4.51
N ARG A 17 10.22 8.59 -5.19
CA ARG A 17 9.97 9.48 -6.34
C ARG A 17 10.11 10.97 -6.00
N PHE A 18 9.78 11.37 -4.77
CA PHE A 18 9.91 12.75 -4.29
C PHE A 18 11.19 13.01 -3.47
N GLY A 19 12.11 12.05 -3.39
CA GLY A 19 13.37 12.19 -2.66
C GLY A 19 13.21 12.28 -1.13
N ILE A 20 12.07 11.85 -0.60
CA ILE A 20 11.75 11.86 0.84
C ILE A 20 12.15 10.53 1.51
N GLY A 21 12.25 9.44 0.74
CA GLY A 21 12.62 8.10 1.21
C GLY A 21 13.82 7.54 0.45
N ASN A 22 14.61 6.69 1.12
CA ASN A 22 15.82 6.09 0.55
C ASN A 22 15.54 4.94 -0.43
N ASP A 23 14.41 4.26 -0.28
CA ASP A 23 14.10 3.05 -1.05
C ASP A 23 12.63 3.04 -1.51
N ASP A 24 12.40 2.64 -2.75
CA ASP A 24 11.08 2.43 -3.32
C ASP A 24 10.53 1.03 -3.01
N ARG A 25 11.32 0.17 -2.36
CA ARG A 25 11.01 -1.23 -2.10
C ARG A 25 10.13 -1.43 -0.87
N CYS A 26 9.27 -2.43 -0.99
CA CYS A 26 8.56 -3.09 0.08
C CYS A 26 9.52 -4.03 0.84
N ALA A 27 9.18 -4.42 2.07
CA ALA A 27 9.97 -5.40 2.82
C ALA A 27 10.04 -6.79 2.16
N CYS A 28 9.16 -7.07 1.18
CA CYS A 28 9.25 -8.25 0.32
C CYS A 28 10.08 -8.02 -0.96
N VAL A 29 10.89 -6.96 -1.01
CA VAL A 29 11.84 -6.61 -2.08
C VAL A 29 11.20 -6.14 -3.41
N ALA A 30 9.89 -6.32 -3.58
CA ALA A 30 9.14 -5.74 -4.69
C ALA A 30 8.95 -4.22 -4.53
N VAL A 31 8.62 -3.51 -5.61
CA VAL A 31 8.29 -2.08 -5.55
C VAL A 31 7.10 -1.86 -4.61
N GLY A 32 7.31 -1.03 -3.59
CA GLY A 32 6.35 -0.66 -2.55
C GLY A 32 5.38 0.42 -3.03
N ASP A 33 4.72 0.17 -4.16
CA ASP A 33 3.64 1.03 -4.65
C ASP A 33 2.30 0.63 -4.02
N ALA A 34 1.31 1.52 -4.15
CA ALA A 34 -0.02 1.29 -3.58
C ALA A 34 -0.72 0.04 -4.16
N LYS A 35 -0.53 -0.24 -5.45
CA LYS A 35 -1.09 -1.42 -6.12
C LYS A 35 -0.46 -2.69 -5.56
N HIS A 36 0.84 -2.70 -5.29
CA HIS A 36 1.52 -3.83 -4.65
C HIS A 36 0.87 -4.15 -3.29
N TYR A 37 0.68 -3.16 -2.41
CA TYR A 37 0.04 -3.39 -1.11
C TYR A 37 -1.43 -3.84 -1.18
N ILE A 38 -2.10 -3.55 -2.29
CA ILE A 38 -3.51 -3.89 -2.52
C ILE A 38 -3.69 -5.23 -3.26
N VAL A 39 -2.75 -5.63 -4.11
CA VAL A 39 -2.94 -6.74 -5.08
C VAL A 39 -1.92 -7.86 -4.92
N SER A 40 -0.73 -7.61 -4.37
CA SER A 40 0.38 -8.58 -4.44
C SER A 40 1.17 -8.76 -3.14
N SER A 41 1.12 -7.80 -2.21
CA SER A 41 2.01 -7.83 -1.05
C SER A 41 1.67 -8.95 -0.08
N PRO A 42 2.65 -9.76 0.33
CA PRO A 42 2.46 -10.76 1.38
C PRO A 42 2.20 -10.11 2.75
N LEU A 43 2.68 -8.89 2.98
CA LEU A 43 2.54 -8.17 4.25
C LEU A 43 1.10 -7.79 4.59
N THR A 44 0.26 -7.68 3.56
CA THR A 44 -1.14 -7.25 3.66
C THR A 44 -2.10 -8.39 3.29
N MET A 45 -1.60 -9.60 3.02
CA MET A 45 -2.37 -10.74 2.50
C MET A 45 -3.65 -11.01 3.31
N ASN A 46 -3.57 -10.98 4.64
CA ASN A 46 -4.71 -11.21 5.53
C ASN A 46 -5.78 -10.10 5.45
N LEU A 47 -5.38 -8.86 5.19
CA LEU A 47 -6.30 -7.74 4.98
C LEU A 47 -6.87 -7.78 3.56
N ARG A 48 -6.03 -8.15 2.59
CA ARG A 48 -6.39 -8.26 1.18
C ARG A 48 -7.46 -9.31 0.92
N ALA A 49 -7.43 -10.43 1.64
CA ALA A 49 -8.47 -11.46 1.58
C ALA A 49 -9.86 -10.94 1.99
N ARG A 50 -9.93 -9.81 2.70
CA ARG A 50 -11.18 -9.15 3.10
C ARG A 50 -11.65 -8.09 2.11
N LEU A 51 -10.81 -7.70 1.15
CA LEU A 51 -11.18 -6.76 0.10
C LEU A 51 -12.09 -7.45 -0.91
N ARG A 52 -13.18 -6.79 -1.27
CA ARG A 52 -14.12 -7.25 -2.30
C ARG A 52 -13.98 -6.35 -3.52
N PHE A 53 -13.19 -6.80 -4.48
CA PHE A 53 -12.94 -6.09 -5.74
C PHE A 53 -12.62 -7.08 -6.85
N ASN A 54 -12.80 -6.64 -8.10
CA ASN A 54 -12.35 -7.37 -9.27
C ASN A 54 -10.86 -7.10 -9.48
N PRO A 55 -9.97 -8.11 -9.45
CA PRO A 55 -8.54 -7.90 -9.70
C PRO A 55 -8.22 -7.41 -11.12
N LEU A 56 -9.14 -7.62 -12.08
CA LEU A 56 -9.05 -7.10 -13.44
C LEU A 56 -9.54 -5.65 -13.56
N ASP A 57 -10.30 -5.16 -12.58
CA ASP A 57 -10.83 -3.81 -12.53
C ASP A 57 -10.67 -3.20 -11.13
N LEU A 58 -9.51 -2.60 -10.92
CA LEU A 58 -9.13 -1.92 -9.69
C LEU A 58 -10.06 -0.76 -9.32
N SER A 59 -10.88 -0.23 -10.23
CA SER A 59 -11.85 0.82 -9.90
C SER A 59 -12.89 0.32 -8.88
N THR A 60 -13.24 -0.97 -8.95
CA THR A 60 -14.19 -1.64 -8.04
C THR A 60 -13.69 -1.78 -6.61
N ILE A 61 -12.43 -1.42 -6.34
CA ILE A 61 -11.92 -1.40 -4.97
C ILE A 61 -12.48 -0.24 -4.15
N MET A 62 -12.87 0.85 -4.81
CA MET A 62 -13.42 2.06 -4.19
C MET A 62 -14.89 1.88 -3.78
N ARG A 63 -15.15 0.84 -3.00
CA ARG A 63 -16.45 0.55 -2.39
C ARG A 63 -16.40 0.87 -0.91
N ASP A 64 -17.50 1.37 -0.35
CA ASP A 64 -17.57 1.72 1.08
C ASP A 64 -17.22 0.54 2.00
N CYS A 65 -17.56 -0.68 1.58
CA CYS A 65 -17.22 -1.90 2.32
C CYS A 65 -15.71 -2.18 2.41
N ASN A 66 -14.91 -1.67 1.47
CA ASN A 66 -13.46 -1.83 1.45
C ASN A 66 -12.73 -0.72 2.21
N LEU A 67 -13.34 0.45 2.41
CA LEU A 67 -12.74 1.59 3.11
C LEU A 67 -12.10 1.22 4.47
N PRO A 68 -12.77 0.51 5.40
CA PRO A 68 -12.15 0.15 6.67
C PRO A 68 -10.93 -0.77 6.49
N VAL A 69 -10.99 -1.69 5.53
CA VAL A 69 -9.88 -2.60 5.22
C VAL A 69 -8.71 -1.84 4.59
N LEU A 70 -8.97 -0.93 3.66
CA LEU A 70 -7.96 -0.07 3.02
C LEU A 70 -7.27 0.86 4.04
N SER A 71 -8.04 1.41 4.98
CA SER A 71 -7.46 2.18 6.09
C SER A 71 -6.49 1.36 6.93
N GLU A 72 -6.85 0.11 7.22
CA GLU A 72 -6.02 -0.80 8.00
C GLU A 72 -4.76 -1.22 7.24
N ILE A 73 -4.87 -1.47 5.93
CA ILE A 73 -3.71 -1.70 5.06
C ILE A 73 -2.78 -0.49 5.13
N GLY A 74 -3.31 0.73 4.99
CA GLY A 74 -2.49 1.95 5.05
C GLY A 74 -1.82 2.14 6.41
N ARG A 75 -2.51 1.83 7.50
CA ARG A 75 -1.94 1.86 8.85
C ARG A 75 -0.78 0.88 8.99
N ARG A 76 -0.95 -0.33 8.47
CA ARG A 76 0.07 -1.38 8.53
C ARG A 76 1.28 -1.04 7.68
N VAL A 77 1.09 -0.53 6.47
CA VAL A 77 2.19 -0.03 5.61
C VAL A 77 2.98 1.07 6.32
N ARG A 78 2.30 2.05 6.93
CA ARG A 78 2.96 3.11 7.72
C ARG A 78 3.76 2.59 8.91
N SER A 79 3.33 1.49 9.53
CA SER A 79 4.09 0.85 10.62
C SER A 79 5.40 0.21 10.14
N PHE A 80 5.51 -0.15 8.87
CA PHE A 80 6.74 -0.72 8.29
C PHE A 80 7.68 0.36 7.73
N LEU A 81 7.16 1.55 7.41
CA LEU A 81 7.95 2.69 6.94
C LEU A 81 9.11 3.14 7.84
N PRO A 82 9.03 3.17 9.19
CA PRO A 82 10.20 3.52 10.00
C PRO A 82 11.39 2.55 9.81
N HIS A 83 11.16 1.33 9.30
CA HIS A 83 12.22 0.38 8.96
C HIS A 83 12.78 0.56 7.55
N LEU A 84 12.09 1.31 6.68
CA LEU A 84 12.53 1.64 5.31
C LEU A 84 13.29 2.97 5.23
N GLN A 85 13.26 3.77 6.32
CA GLN A 85 13.99 5.04 6.44
C GLN A 85 15.41 4.89 7.04
N ARG A 86 15.89 3.66 7.29
CA ARG A 86 17.22 3.42 7.83
C ARG A 86 18.10 2.70 6.82
N HIS A 87 18.88 3.46 6.05
CA HIS A 87 20.35 3.50 6.09
C HIS A 87 20.84 4.46 5.00
#